data_AF-A0A3S0RI80-F1
#
_entry.id   AF-A0A3S0RI80-F1
#
_cell.length_a   1.000
_cell.length_b   1.000
_cell.length_c   1.000
_cell.angle_alpha   90.00
_cell.angle_beta   90.00
_cell.angle_gamma   90.00
#
_symmetry.space_group_name_H-M   'P 1'
#
loop_
_entity.id
_entity.type
_entity.pdbx_description
1 polymer ?
#
loop_
_entity_poly.entity_id
_entity_poly.type
_entity_poly.pdbx_seq_one_letter_code
_entity_poly.pdbx_strand_id
1 'polypeptide(L)'
;MKSRDLAIRLKRREVEEKSRKVDDLERIIREFDQMASDLERQIQLEEDRTGIRDRGHFSYSTFAKAAAQRRDNLRQSTEGLREKLAAAVRERDDTVEQFSRAAQQSTNLEENRLGRRDRPLGFSALR
;
A
#
# COMPACT_ATOMS: atom_id res chain seq x y z
N MET A 1 -19.80 -26.12 5.85
CA MET A 1 -20.02 -24.65 5.86
C MET A 1 -18.87 -23.94 6.58
N LYS A 2 -18.58 -24.27 7.84
CA LYS A 2 -17.47 -23.70 8.65
C LYS A 2 -16.11 -23.52 7.94
N SER A 3 -15.65 -24.50 7.14
CA SER A 3 -14.37 -24.42 6.43
C SER A 3 -14.36 -23.36 5.32
N ARG A 4 -15.50 -23.12 4.66
CA ARG A 4 -15.62 -22.12 3.58
C ARG A 4 -15.69 -20.70 4.13
N ASP A 5 -16.44 -20.51 5.22
CA ASP A 5 -16.52 -19.22 5.93
C ASP A 5 -15.17 -18.84 6.55
N LEU A 6 -14.40 -19.83 7.01
CA LEU A 6 -13.03 -19.62 7.45
C LEU A 6 -12.14 -19.13 6.30
N ALA A 7 -12.22 -19.77 5.13
CA ALA A 7 -11.43 -19.39 3.95
C ALA A 7 -11.74 -17.97 3.46
N ILE A 8 -13.02 -17.56 3.43
CA ILE A 8 -13.40 -16.19 3.06
C ILE A 8 -12.87 -15.18 4.09
N ARG A 9 -12.97 -15.48 5.38
CA ARG A 9 -12.41 -14.61 6.44
C ARG A 9 -10.89 -14.48 6.37
N LEU A 10 -10.18 -15.57 6.07
CA LEU A 10 -8.73 -15.55 5.88
C LEU A 10 -8.34 -14.66 4.69
N LYS A 11 -9.02 -14.80 3.55
CA LYS A 11 -8.78 -13.93 2.38
C LYS A 11 -9.08 -12.46 2.66
N ARG A 12 -10.15 -12.17 3.41
CA ARG A 12 -10.47 -10.80 3.84
C ARG A 12 -9.34 -10.21 4.68
N ARG A 13 -8.84 -10.98 5.65
CA ARG A 13 -7.71 -10.59 6.49
C ARG A 13 -6.46 -10.30 5.65
N GLU A 14 -6.20 -11.12 4.63
CA GLU A 14 -5.08 -10.90 3.71
C GLU A 14 -5.21 -9.57 2.94
N VAL A 15 -6.41 -9.24 2.44
CA VAL A 15 -6.69 -7.94 1.82
C VAL A 15 -6.46 -6.79 2.80
N GLU A 16 -6.94 -6.91 4.03
CA GLU A 16 -6.77 -5.90 5.07
C GLU A 16 -5.29 -5.70 5.43
N GLU A 17 -4.51 -6.78 5.54
CA GLU A 17 -3.07 -6.73 5.81
C GLU A 17 -2.29 -6.05 4.67
N LYS A 18 -2.58 -6.37 3.41
CA LYS A 18 -1.93 -5.72 2.26
C LYS A 18 -2.32 -4.25 2.13
N SER A 19 -3.55 -3.90 2.44
CA SER A 19 -4.02 -2.51 2.45
C SER A 19 -3.29 -1.69 3.51
N ARG A 20 -3.16 -2.22 4.75
CA ARG A 20 -2.36 -1.56 5.81
C ARG A 20 -0.90 -1.36 5.42
N LYS A 21 -0.29 -2.35 4.76
CA LYS A 21 1.09 -2.24 4.26
C LYS A 21 1.25 -1.10 3.25
N VAL A 22 0.28 -0.91 2.36
CA VAL A 22 0.25 0.24 1.43
C VAL A 22 0.15 1.54 2.21
N ASP A 23 -0.79 1.65 3.15
CA ASP A 23 -0.99 2.86 3.95
C ASP A 23 0.26 3.25 4.75
N ASP A 24 0.95 2.27 5.33
CA ASP A 24 2.20 2.47 6.06
C ASP A 24 3.33 2.95 5.14
N LEU A 25 3.47 2.38 3.95
CA LEU A 25 4.48 2.83 2.98
C LEU A 25 4.23 4.26 2.52
N GLU A 26 2.98 4.60 2.22
CA GLU A 26 2.61 5.97 1.86
C GLU A 26 2.88 6.96 3.00
N ARG A 27 2.59 6.56 4.25
CA ARG A 27 2.86 7.38 5.42
C ARG A 27 4.36 7.66 5.56
N ILE A 28 5.19 6.63 5.47
CA ILE A 28 6.66 6.78 5.58
C ILE A 28 7.20 7.65 4.44
N ILE A 29 6.69 7.49 3.22
CA ILE A 29 7.06 8.34 2.07
C ILE A 29 6.74 9.82 2.37
N ARG A 30 5.54 10.12 2.85
CA ARG A 30 5.14 11.49 3.23
C ARG A 30 6.03 12.06 4.32
N GLU A 31 6.35 11.27 5.34
CA GLU A 31 7.25 11.67 6.42
C GLU A 31 8.66 12.00 5.89
N PHE A 32 9.19 11.19 4.98
CA PHE A 32 10.53 11.41 4.40
C PHE A 32 10.57 12.62 3.47
N ASP A 33 9.53 12.81 2.64
CA ASP A 33 9.40 13.99 1.78
C ASP A 33 9.29 15.29 2.60
N GLN A 34 8.58 15.25 3.73
CA GLN A 34 8.51 16.37 4.66
C GLN A 34 9.89 16.66 5.27
N MET A 35 10.60 15.64 5.79
CA MET A 35 11.93 15.83 6.37
C MET A 35 12.95 16.36 5.34
N ALA A 36 12.89 15.89 4.10
CA ALA A 36 13.75 16.38 3.03
C ALA A 36 13.46 17.85 2.70
N SER A 37 12.19 18.23 2.69
CA SER A 37 11.76 19.63 2.48
C SER A 37 12.18 20.54 3.63
N ASP A 38 12.14 20.05 4.87
CA ASP A 38 12.60 20.79 6.05
C ASP A 38 14.10 21.02 6.01
N LEU A 39 14.88 20.01 5.62
CA LEU A 39 16.33 20.14 5.42
C LEU A 39 16.66 21.12 4.30
N GLU A 40 15.91 21.13 3.19
CA GLU A 40 16.08 22.11 2.12
C GLU A 40 15.93 23.55 2.64
N ARG A 41 14.91 23.81 3.47
CA ARG A 41 14.72 25.13 4.09
C ARG A 41 15.86 25.48 5.04
N GLN A 42 16.34 24.53 5.84
CA GLN A 42 17.48 24.75 6.74
C GLN A 42 18.78 25.05 5.97
N ILE A 43 19.02 24.36 4.85
CA ILE A 43 20.14 24.62 3.95
C ILE A 43 20.04 26.05 3.41
N GLN A 44 18.88 26.43 2.87
CA GLN A 44 18.69 27.77 2.31
C GLN A 44 18.92 28.88 3.34
N LEU A 45 18.40 28.72 4.56
CA LEU A 45 18.63 29.68 5.65
C LEU A 45 20.11 29.80 6.01
N GLU A 46 20.84 28.69 6.02
CA GLU A 46 22.28 28.68 6.30
C GLU A 46 23.10 29.33 5.19
N GLU A 47 22.76 29.03 3.94
CA GLU A 47 23.37 29.63 2.76
C GLU A 47 23.12 31.14 2.69
N ASP A 48 21.92 31.60 3.04
CA ASP A 48 21.58 33.03 3.12
C ASP A 48 22.32 33.73 4.26
N ARG A 49 22.44 33.05 5.42
CA ARG A 49 23.17 33.56 6.58
C ARG A 49 24.67 33.72 6.29
N THR A 50 25.27 32.78 5.57
CA THR A 50 26.70 32.77 5.26
C THR A 50 27.05 33.52 3.98
N GLY A 51 26.07 33.72 3.08
CA GLY A 51 26.27 34.25 1.73
C GLY A 51 26.94 33.27 0.77
N ILE A 52 27.13 32.01 1.16
CA ILE A 52 27.88 31.01 0.38
C ILE A 52 26.95 29.86 0.02
N ARG A 53 26.57 29.79 -1.26
CA ARG A 53 25.67 28.77 -1.82
C ARG A 53 26.41 27.65 -2.57
N ASP A 54 27.65 27.91 -2.99
CA ASP A 54 28.44 26.91 -3.70
C ASP A 54 28.95 25.84 -2.72
N ARG A 55 28.45 24.60 -2.88
CA ARG A 55 28.87 23.43 -2.09
C ARG A 55 30.34 23.08 -2.24
N GLY A 56 30.98 23.49 -3.34
CA GLY A 56 32.40 23.30 -3.61
C GLY A 56 33.28 24.35 -2.93
N HIS A 57 32.70 25.43 -2.41
CA HIS A 57 33.45 26.50 -1.78
C HIS A 57 34.11 26.03 -0.48
N PHE A 58 35.37 26.41 -0.24
CA PHE A 58 36.12 25.97 0.93
C PHE A 58 35.48 26.39 2.26
N SER A 59 34.77 27.53 2.27
CA SER A 59 34.01 28.02 3.43
C SER A 59 32.54 27.63 3.42
N TYR A 60 32.11 26.71 2.55
CA TYR A 60 30.74 26.22 2.59
C TYR A 60 30.44 25.61 3.96
N SER A 61 29.29 25.95 4.54
CA SER A 61 28.96 25.57 5.91
C SER A 61 28.95 24.05 6.08
N THR A 62 29.67 23.56 7.10
CA THR A 62 29.65 22.13 7.47
C THR A 62 28.24 21.65 7.77
N PHE A 63 27.41 22.52 8.36
CA PHE A 63 25.99 22.23 8.60
C PHE A 63 25.23 22.06 7.29
N ALA A 64 25.32 23.04 6.38
CA ALA A 64 24.65 22.98 5.08
C ALA A 64 25.10 21.75 4.27
N LYS A 65 26.37 21.36 4.37
CA LYS A 65 26.92 20.15 3.74
C LYS A 65 26.34 18.86 4.33
N ALA A 66 26.25 18.75 5.65
CA ALA A 66 25.68 17.59 6.31
C ALA A 66 24.16 17.47 6.06
N ALA A 67 23.44 18.60 6.14
CA ALA A 67 22.01 18.66 5.84
C ALA A 67 21.71 18.28 4.40
N ALA A 68 22.53 18.77 3.45
CA ALA A 68 22.47 18.40 2.04
C ALA A 68 22.61 16.88 1.84
N GLN A 69 23.65 16.27 2.42
CA GLN A 69 23.86 14.83 2.32
C GLN A 69 22.68 14.04 2.89
N ARG A 70 22.15 14.45 4.04
CA ARG A 70 20.99 13.79 4.67
C ARG A 70 19.74 13.90 3.81
N ARG A 71 19.48 15.07 3.22
CA ARG A 71 18.37 15.29 2.29
C ARG A 71 18.49 14.38 1.07
N ASP A 72 19.68 14.28 0.50
CA ASP A 72 19.93 13.47 -0.69
C ASP A 72 19.73 11.96 -0.37
N ASN A 73 20.16 11.51 0.80
CA ASN A 73 19.89 10.14 1.29
C ASN A 73 18.39 9.89 1.53
N LEU A 74 17.66 10.87 2.07
CA LEU A 74 16.21 10.76 2.26
C LEU A 74 15.48 10.64 0.91
N ARG A 75 15.85 11.47 -0.07
CA ARG A 75 15.28 11.40 -1.43
C ARG A 75 15.54 10.04 -2.08
N GLN A 76 16.78 9.54 -1.99
CA GLN A 76 17.10 8.20 -2.50
C GLN A 76 16.28 7.11 -1.80
N SER A 77 16.10 7.21 -0.48
CA SER A 77 15.27 6.27 0.29
C SER A 77 13.80 6.36 -0.12
N THR A 78 13.28 7.57 -0.37
CA THR A 78 11.92 7.77 -0.87
C THR A 78 11.71 7.09 -2.22
N GLU A 79 12.64 7.22 -3.17
CA GLU A 79 12.50 6.53 -4.47
C GLU A 79 12.43 5.01 -4.30
N GLY A 80 13.30 4.43 -3.46
CA GLY A 80 13.24 3.00 -3.16
C GLY A 80 11.94 2.59 -2.43
N LEU A 81 11.35 3.47 -1.63
CA LEU A 81 10.04 3.24 -1.01
C LEU A 81 8.90 3.34 -2.01
N ARG A 82 8.96 4.23 -3.00
CA ARG A 82 7.96 4.35 -4.08
C ARG A 82 7.92 3.10 -4.95
N GLU A 83 9.06 2.50 -5.25
CA GLU A 83 9.11 1.20 -5.95
C GLU A 83 8.44 0.10 -5.12
N LYS A 84 8.72 0.03 -3.81
CA LYS A 84 8.07 -0.91 -2.89
C LYS A 84 6.57 -0.67 -2.77
N LEU A 85 6.14 0.59 -2.75
CA LEU A 85 4.73 0.98 -2.73
C LEU A 85 4.03 0.49 -4.00
N ALA A 86 4.62 0.73 -5.18
CA ALA A 86 4.06 0.26 -6.44
C ALA A 86 3.91 -1.27 -6.48
N ALA A 87 4.88 -2.01 -5.94
CA ALA A 87 4.79 -3.46 -5.80
C ALA A 87 3.69 -3.88 -4.80
N ALA A 88 3.59 -3.22 -3.64
CA ALA A 88 2.58 -3.52 -2.62
C ALA A 88 1.15 -3.20 -3.09
N VAL A 89 0.97 -2.14 -3.87
CA VAL A 89 -0.30 -1.77 -4.51
C VAL A 89 -0.74 -2.85 -5.48
N ARG A 90 0.15 -3.31 -6.38
CA ARG A 90 -0.15 -4.43 -7.28
C ARG A 90 -0.55 -5.69 -6.52
N GLU A 91 0.23 -6.04 -5.48
CA GLU A 91 -0.05 -7.22 -4.65
C GLU A 91 -1.42 -7.12 -3.95
N ARG A 92 -1.76 -5.94 -3.41
CA ARG A 92 -3.07 -5.68 -2.81
C ARG A 92 -4.18 -5.83 -3.84
N ASP A 93 -4.04 -5.24 -5.02
CA ASP A 93 -5.07 -5.24 -6.07
C ASP A 93 -5.34 -6.67 -6.57
N ASP A 94 -4.28 -7.45 -6.83
CA ASP A 94 -4.39 -8.87 -7.16
C ASP A 94 -5.15 -9.66 -6.08
N THR A 95 -4.90 -9.34 -4.81
CA THR A 95 -5.55 -10.03 -3.67
C THR A 95 -7.01 -9.63 -3.54
N VAL A 96 -7.34 -8.35 -3.77
CA VAL A 96 -8.71 -7.83 -3.82
C VAL A 96 -9.49 -8.52 -4.94
N GLU A 97 -8.90 -8.68 -6.12
CA GLU A 97 -9.52 -9.42 -7.23
C GLU A 97 -9.74 -10.89 -6.88
N GLN A 98 -8.76 -11.56 -6.26
CA GLN A 98 -8.92 -12.96 -5.84
C GLN A 98 -9.98 -13.13 -4.75
N PHE A 99 -10.12 -12.15 -3.85
CA PHE A 99 -11.17 -12.13 -2.85
C PHE A 99 -12.54 -11.92 -3.49
N SER A 100 -12.70 -10.96 -4.40
CA SER A 100 -13.98 -10.67 -5.07
C SER A 100 -14.47 -11.87 -5.87
N ARG A 101 -13.58 -12.54 -6.64
CA ARG A 101 -13.90 -13.78 -7.35
C ARG A 101 -14.33 -14.90 -6.41
N ALA A 102 -13.63 -15.08 -5.27
CA ALA A 102 -13.95 -16.12 -4.30
C ALA A 102 -15.27 -15.87 -3.56
N ALA A 103 -15.60 -14.60 -3.30
CA ALA A 103 -16.87 -14.18 -2.72
C ALA A 103 -18.02 -14.45 -3.68
N GLN A 104 -17.91 -14.02 -4.95
CA GLN A 104 -18.91 -14.25 -6.00
C GLN A 104 -19.17 -15.74 -6.27
N GLN A 105 -18.12 -16.57 -6.31
CA GLN A 105 -18.29 -18.01 -6.45
C GLN A 105 -19.07 -18.62 -5.28
N SER A 106 -18.90 -18.08 -4.07
CA SER A 106 -19.60 -18.58 -2.89
C SER A 106 -21.07 -18.19 -2.90
N THR A 107 -21.42 -16.97 -3.34
CA THR A 107 -22.82 -16.53 -3.50
C THR A 107 -23.54 -17.30 -4.61
N ASN A 108 -22.92 -17.46 -5.79
CA ASN A 108 -23.53 -18.17 -6.92
C ASN A 108 -23.82 -19.65 -6.58
N LEU A 109 -22.99 -20.27 -5.76
CA LEU A 109 -23.20 -21.66 -5.30
C LEU A 109 -24.29 -21.77 -4.23
N GLU A 110 -24.49 -20.74 -3.41
CA GLU A 110 -25.63 -20.68 -2.49
C GLU A 110 -26.95 -20.47 -3.22
N GLU A 111 -27.01 -19.56 -4.19
CA GLU A 111 -28.18 -19.35 -5.04
C GLU A 111 -28.56 -20.61 -5.82
N ASN A 112 -27.58 -21.29 -6.44
CA ASN A 112 -27.82 -22.55 -7.17
C ASN A 112 -28.32 -23.68 -6.23
N ARG A 113 -27.89 -23.68 -4.96
CA ARG A 113 -28.40 -24.64 -3.96
C ARG A 113 -29.83 -24.34 -3.54
N LEU A 114 -30.19 -23.07 -3.36
CA LEU A 114 -31.55 -22.65 -3.03
C LEU A 114 -32.51 -22.95 -4.19
N GLY A 115 -32.12 -22.63 -5.43
CA GLY A 115 -32.92 -22.93 -6.64
C GLY A 115 -33.12 -24.43 -6.93
N ARG A 116 -32.28 -25.32 -6.36
CA ARG A 116 -32.47 -26.78 -6.47
C ARG A 116 -33.45 -27.35 -5.43
N ARG A 117 -33.70 -26.63 -4.34
CA ARG A 117 -34.65 -27.04 -3.28
C ARG A 117 -36.11 -26.71 -3.62
N ASP A 118 -36.36 -25.72 -4.47
CA ASP A 118 -37.70 -25.28 -4.88
C ASP A 118 -38.29 -26.05 -6.08
N ARG A 119 -37.71 -27.19 -6.49
CA ARG A 119 -38.42 -28.08 -7.41
C ARG A 119 -39.46 -28.86 -6.58
N PRO A 120 -40.77 -28.63 -6.74
CA PRO A 120 -41.75 -29.51 -6.13
C PRO A 120 -41.48 -30.91 -6.66
N LEU A 121 -41.34 -31.88 -5.76
CA LEU A 121 -41.28 -33.29 -6.10
C LEU A 121 -42.55 -33.60 -6.90
N GLY A 122 -42.41 -33.62 -8.22
CA GLY A 122 -43.46 -34.06 -9.11
C GLY A 122 -43.82 -35.48 -8.73
N PHE A 123 -45.02 -35.63 -8.17
CA PHE A 123 -45.78 -36.86 -8.16
C PHE A 123 -45.75 -37.47 -9.56
N SER A 124 -44.85 -38.42 -9.84
CA SER A 124 -45.10 -39.38 -10.91
C SER A 124 -45.86 -40.53 -10.27
N ALA A 125 -47.18 -40.36 -10.23
CA ALA A 125 -48.11 -41.43 -9.93
C ALA A 125 -48.01 -42.53 -11.01
N LEU A 126 -48.17 -43.77 -10.53
CA LEU A 126 -48.45 -45.01 -11.22
C LEU A 126 -48.92 -44.91 -12.68
N ARG A 127 -48.23 -45.62 -13.58
CA ARG A 127 -48.85 -46.68 -14.40
C ARG A 127 -47.81 -47.54 -15.09
#